data_AF-A0A5J5E2P9-F1
#
_entry.id   AF-A0A5J5E2P9-F1
#
_cell.length_a   1.000
_cell.length_b   1.000
_cell.length_c   1.000
_cell.angle_alpha   90.00
_cell.angle_beta   90.00
_cell.angle_gamma   90.00
#
_symmetry.space_group_name_H-M   'P 1'
#
loop_
_entity.id
_entity.type
_entity.pdbx_description
1 polymer ?
#
loop_
_entity_poly.entity_id
_entity_poly.type
_entity_poly.pdbx_seq_one_letter_code
_entity_poly.pdbx_strand_id
1 'polypeptide(L)'
;MSAATQDASAVKLSVKEKIAYSFTDMAGNLLYVTISSYIMYFYTNVFHIPAAGALGAGTILLVARFADAISAVVWGSIVDHTNTKWGQSRPWFLWLCVPFAITVWIAFTAPSLPDGAPKFWYALITYILAAGAVYTGIQTPITAILPNLTSDPTERNNANSFRMAGGQIGSFITSSFTIPLVGWFGVQFGGGDKTGFMIVTAIWGIVAIILLLFSFKNLNERNYHPELNKPIPLSDSLKAAKGNWPWIILVVAFVIYWVAQSTRNGVSTYYAQYVLENRNLTSIFNGVQVIGLLGTIAMPIIANKTKNKTLTMIIGLVIGGLGQALMPLAGHNVPLLVIFWTIGVLGAAIAIGMPFGMLADTVDYGEWKTGIHAAGFLTAVGSAFCIQVGSGFGAFLPLEIMGAAGYDANLEQQPQSALDAISFCFIWLPVIVYIIVGVIMCFYRKYEKMEPMIKAELAERHAKALAEAGQNA
;
A
#
# COMPACT_ATOMS: atom_id res chain seq x y z
N MET A 1 41.13 -30.77 -6.32
CA MET A 1 40.79 -29.85 -7.42
C MET A 1 39.91 -30.62 -8.42
N SER A 2 38.83 -30.00 -8.89
CA SER A 2 37.82 -30.52 -9.85
C SER A 2 36.59 -31.23 -9.27
N ALA A 3 35.67 -30.45 -8.65
CA ALA A 3 34.22 -30.67 -8.67
C ALA A 3 33.43 -29.51 -7.97
N ALA A 4 33.96 -28.28 -7.94
CA ALA A 4 33.37 -27.16 -7.19
C ALA A 4 33.30 -25.86 -8.01
N THR A 5 33.02 -25.98 -9.31
CA THR A 5 32.74 -24.85 -10.20
C THR A 5 31.68 -25.31 -11.21
N GLN A 6 30.45 -25.54 -10.73
CA GLN A 6 29.27 -25.42 -11.58
C GLN A 6 28.65 -24.07 -11.28
N ASP A 7 28.72 -23.21 -12.28
CA ASP A 7 28.20 -21.86 -12.39
C ASP A 7 27.03 -21.50 -11.47
N ALA A 8 27.26 -20.50 -10.62
CA ALA A 8 26.23 -19.76 -9.89
C ALA A 8 25.35 -18.86 -10.80
N SER A 9 25.53 -18.96 -12.13
CA SER A 9 24.74 -18.23 -13.12
C SER A 9 23.58 -19.08 -13.66
N ALA A 10 22.35 -18.63 -13.37
CA ALA A 10 21.08 -19.04 -13.99
C ALA A 10 20.51 -20.42 -13.62
N VAL A 11 20.26 -20.65 -12.32
CA VAL A 11 19.42 -21.78 -11.91
C VAL A 11 17.95 -21.52 -12.30
N LYS A 12 17.44 -22.29 -13.27
CA LYS A 12 16.03 -22.26 -13.69
C LYS A 12 15.13 -22.79 -12.58
N LEU A 13 14.01 -22.11 -12.33
CA LEU A 13 13.02 -22.54 -11.35
C LEU A 13 12.14 -23.63 -11.95
N SER A 14 11.95 -24.74 -11.22
CA SER A 14 11.02 -25.78 -11.66
C SER A 14 9.59 -25.26 -11.67
N VAL A 15 8.74 -25.82 -12.55
CA VAL A 15 7.31 -25.45 -12.59
C VAL A 15 6.64 -25.66 -11.23
N LYS A 16 7.06 -26.70 -10.49
CA LYS A 16 6.59 -26.98 -9.13
C LYS A 16 6.95 -25.86 -8.14
N GLU A 17 8.15 -25.31 -8.22
CA GLU A 17 8.57 -24.17 -7.39
C GLU A 17 7.83 -22.88 -7.78
N LYS A 18 7.56 -22.66 -9.07
CA LYS A 18 6.77 -21.52 -9.55
C LYS A 18 5.31 -21.60 -9.06
N ILE A 19 4.70 -22.79 -9.08
CA ILE A 19 3.35 -23.03 -8.53
C ILE A 19 3.35 -22.87 -7.01
N ALA A 20 4.35 -23.42 -6.31
CA ALA A 20 4.50 -23.22 -4.87
C ALA A 20 4.64 -21.73 -4.52
N TYR A 21 5.38 -20.95 -5.33
CA TYR A 21 5.48 -19.52 -5.13
C TYR A 21 4.13 -18.80 -5.37
N SER A 22 3.38 -19.21 -6.39
CA SER A 22 2.02 -18.73 -6.67
C SER A 22 1.06 -18.93 -5.49
N PHE A 23 1.15 -20.08 -4.82
CA PHE A 23 0.30 -20.39 -3.66
C PHE A 23 0.57 -19.50 -2.45
N THR A 24 1.77 -18.92 -2.30
CA THR A 24 2.02 -17.95 -1.22
C THR A 24 1.17 -16.70 -1.37
N ASP A 25 1.12 -16.12 -2.58
CA ASP A 25 0.37 -14.90 -2.88
C ASP A 25 -1.13 -15.18 -2.96
N MET A 26 -1.52 -16.36 -3.45
CA MET A 26 -2.91 -16.82 -3.42
C MET A 26 -3.45 -16.90 -1.98
N ALA A 27 -2.71 -17.54 -1.07
CA ALA A 27 -3.09 -17.65 0.34
C ALA A 27 -3.17 -16.30 1.04
N GLY A 28 -2.19 -15.41 0.77
CA GLY A 28 -2.18 -14.04 1.28
C GLY A 28 -3.40 -13.24 0.83
N ASN A 29 -3.69 -13.25 -0.48
CA ASN A 29 -4.81 -12.50 -1.05
C ASN A 29 -6.17 -13.06 -0.62
N LEU A 30 -6.30 -14.38 -0.45
CA LEU A 30 -7.55 -15.01 -0.01
C LEU A 30 -8.10 -14.36 1.28
N LEU A 31 -7.22 -14.17 2.26
CA LEU A 31 -7.55 -13.57 3.55
C LEU A 31 -7.49 -12.03 3.52
N TYR A 32 -6.50 -11.44 2.85
CA TYR A 32 -6.37 -9.97 2.76
C TYR A 32 -7.52 -9.29 2.02
N VAL A 33 -7.98 -9.88 0.91
CA VAL A 33 -9.13 -9.35 0.17
C VAL A 33 -10.41 -9.45 1.00
N THR A 34 -10.53 -10.51 1.80
CA THR A 34 -11.67 -10.67 2.72
C THR A 34 -11.71 -9.53 3.73
N ILE A 35 -10.56 -9.28 4.38
CA ILE A 35 -10.39 -8.19 5.33
C ILE A 35 -10.63 -6.83 4.67
N SER A 36 -9.93 -6.52 3.58
CA SER A 36 -9.99 -5.18 2.97
C SER A 36 -11.35 -4.84 2.37
N SER A 37 -12.08 -5.82 1.84
CA SER A 37 -13.33 -5.57 1.11
C SER A 37 -14.58 -5.64 2.01
N TYR A 38 -14.58 -6.51 3.02
CA TYR A 38 -15.80 -6.82 3.78
C TYR A 38 -15.77 -6.40 5.25
N ILE A 39 -14.60 -6.04 5.81
CA ILE A 39 -14.53 -5.69 7.23
C ILE A 39 -15.38 -4.46 7.57
N MET A 40 -15.46 -3.47 6.68
CA MET A 40 -16.25 -2.27 6.90
C MET A 40 -17.73 -2.62 7.01
N TYR A 41 -18.23 -3.40 6.05
CA TYR A 41 -19.60 -3.93 6.07
C TYR A 41 -19.87 -4.74 7.34
N PHE A 42 -18.93 -5.61 7.73
CA PHE A 42 -19.08 -6.40 8.95
C PHE A 42 -19.17 -5.49 10.19
N TYR A 43 -18.32 -4.47 10.32
CA TYR A 43 -18.35 -3.55 11.46
C TYR A 43 -19.62 -2.72 11.50
N THR A 44 -20.10 -2.20 10.37
CA THR A 44 -21.28 -1.34 10.34
C THR A 44 -22.58 -2.11 10.40
N ASN A 45 -22.73 -3.17 9.59
CA ASN A 45 -24.00 -3.86 9.37
C ASN A 45 -24.21 -5.08 10.27
N VAL A 46 -23.13 -5.73 10.72
CA VAL A 46 -23.22 -6.94 11.56
C VAL A 46 -22.89 -6.63 13.01
N PHE A 47 -21.81 -5.90 13.25
CA PHE A 47 -21.35 -5.56 14.59
C PHE A 47 -21.96 -4.26 15.16
N HIS A 48 -22.64 -3.49 14.29
CA HIS A 48 -23.36 -2.27 14.62
C HIS A 48 -22.47 -1.18 15.25
N ILE A 49 -21.21 -1.10 14.80
CA ILE A 49 -20.33 0.04 15.10
C ILE A 49 -20.76 1.21 14.19
N PRO A 50 -20.93 2.43 14.72
CA PRO A 50 -21.18 3.61 13.90
C PRO A 50 -20.15 3.76 12.78
N ALA A 51 -20.57 4.14 11.58
CA ALA A 51 -19.65 4.31 10.46
C ALA A 51 -18.65 5.46 10.69
N ALA A 52 -19.09 6.54 11.35
CA ALA A 52 -18.34 7.76 11.61
C ALA A 52 -18.21 8.04 13.12
N GLY A 53 -17.29 8.94 13.48
CA GLY A 53 -17.02 9.39 14.83
C GLY A 53 -15.76 8.76 15.44
N ALA A 54 -15.31 9.31 16.57
CA ALA A 54 -14.07 8.91 17.24
C ALA A 54 -14.02 7.42 17.65
N LEU A 55 -15.17 6.77 17.83
CA LEU A 55 -15.31 5.32 18.07
C LEU A 55 -16.01 4.59 16.91
N GLY A 56 -15.96 5.16 15.70
CA GLY A 56 -16.55 4.60 14.50
C GLY A 56 -15.62 3.66 13.73
N ALA A 57 -16.19 2.89 12.81
CA ALA A 57 -15.47 1.95 11.96
C ALA A 57 -14.42 2.63 11.07
N GLY A 58 -14.67 3.88 10.64
CA GLY A 58 -13.68 4.70 9.92
C GLY A 58 -12.40 4.97 10.74
N THR A 59 -12.55 5.27 12.03
CA THR A 59 -11.41 5.48 12.95
C THR A 59 -10.60 4.19 13.12
N ILE A 60 -11.27 3.03 13.16
CA ILE A 60 -10.58 1.72 13.25
C ILE A 60 -9.67 1.52 12.05
N LEU A 61 -10.19 1.72 10.84
CA LEU A 61 -9.42 1.56 9.62
C LEU A 61 -8.27 2.57 9.53
N LEU A 62 -8.48 3.82 10.00
CA LEU A 62 -7.42 4.82 10.07
C LEU A 62 -6.26 4.37 10.97
N VAL A 63 -6.56 4.08 12.24
CA VAL A 63 -5.55 3.69 13.23
C VAL A 63 -4.83 2.42 12.78
N ALA A 64 -5.54 1.52 12.13
CA ALA A 64 -4.94 0.34 11.58
C ALA A 64 -3.98 0.61 10.42
N ARG A 65 -4.30 1.55 9.51
CA ARG A 65 -3.35 1.94 8.45
C ARG A 65 -2.03 2.48 9.01
N PHE A 66 -2.07 3.16 10.14
CA PHE A 66 -0.85 3.55 10.87
C PHE A 66 -0.10 2.33 11.43
N ALA A 67 -0.83 1.40 12.04
CA ALA A 67 -0.23 0.18 12.56
C ALA A 67 0.38 -0.68 11.45
N ASP A 68 -0.26 -0.78 10.29
CA ASP A 68 0.24 -1.45 9.09
C ASP A 68 1.55 -0.80 8.61
N ALA A 69 1.59 0.54 8.57
CA ALA A 69 2.76 1.30 8.14
C ALA A 69 3.98 1.05 9.05
N ILE A 70 3.77 1.01 10.37
CA ILE A 70 4.82 0.67 11.35
C ILE A 70 5.21 -0.80 11.21
N SER A 71 4.23 -1.69 11.11
CA SER A 71 4.45 -3.13 10.99
C SER A 71 5.26 -3.48 9.75
N ALA A 72 5.08 -2.79 8.62
CA ALA A 72 5.85 -3.02 7.39
C ALA A 72 7.36 -2.74 7.59
N VAL A 73 7.69 -1.66 8.31
CA VAL A 73 9.10 -1.32 8.62
C VAL A 73 9.70 -2.34 9.57
N VAL A 74 8.95 -2.72 10.61
CA VAL A 74 9.36 -3.73 11.59
C VAL A 74 9.59 -5.08 10.94
N TRP A 75 8.66 -5.55 10.10
CA TRP A 75 8.75 -6.81 9.39
C TRP A 75 9.88 -6.83 8.36
N GLY A 76 10.12 -5.73 7.64
CA GLY A 76 11.29 -5.60 6.77
C GLY A 76 12.58 -5.87 7.55
N SER A 77 12.75 -5.18 8.68
CA SER A 77 13.93 -5.40 9.55
C SER A 77 14.00 -6.82 10.11
N ILE A 78 12.89 -7.39 10.56
CA ILE A 78 12.85 -8.74 11.15
C ILE A 78 13.28 -9.78 10.11
N VAL A 79 12.71 -9.73 8.90
CA VAL A 79 13.04 -10.67 7.81
C VAL A 79 14.50 -10.51 7.39
N ASP A 80 15.01 -9.28 7.31
CA ASP A 80 16.41 -9.00 6.97
C ASP A 80 17.40 -9.59 7.99
N HIS A 81 17.05 -9.65 9.27
CA HIS A 81 17.90 -10.21 10.32
C HIS A 81 17.63 -11.70 10.59
N THR A 82 16.70 -12.34 9.88
CA THR A 82 16.33 -13.74 10.12
C THR A 82 17.35 -14.68 9.47
N ASN A 83 18.22 -15.26 10.29
CA ASN A 83 19.17 -16.30 9.89
C ASN A 83 18.72 -17.66 10.43
N THR A 84 18.16 -18.50 9.56
CA THR A 84 17.76 -19.87 9.97
C THR A 84 18.28 -20.94 9.02
N LYS A 85 18.25 -22.19 9.49
CA LYS A 85 18.60 -23.39 8.71
C LYS A 85 17.69 -23.61 7.49
N TRP A 86 16.52 -22.99 7.43
CA TRP A 86 15.54 -23.14 6.34
C TRP A 86 15.57 -21.98 5.33
N GLY A 87 16.45 -21.00 5.52
CA GLY A 87 16.52 -19.77 4.74
C GLY A 87 16.08 -18.55 5.54
N GLN A 88 15.99 -17.42 4.86
CA GLN A 88 15.62 -16.12 5.42
C GLN A 88 14.10 -15.92 5.46
N SER A 89 13.41 -16.23 4.36
CA SER A 89 12.00 -15.90 4.15
C SER A 89 11.06 -17.10 4.40
N ARG A 90 11.50 -18.32 4.07
CA ARG A 90 10.69 -19.55 4.23
C ARG A 90 10.14 -19.79 5.65
N PRO A 91 10.91 -19.65 6.75
CA PRO A 91 10.41 -19.98 8.10
C PRO A 91 9.13 -19.22 8.48
N TRP A 92 8.98 -17.99 7.97
CA TRP A 92 7.82 -17.15 8.23
C TRP A 92 6.52 -17.74 7.68
N PHE A 93 6.57 -18.49 6.57
CA PHE A 93 5.38 -19.21 6.07
C PHE A 93 4.94 -20.35 6.99
N LEU A 94 5.87 -20.94 7.75
CA LEU A 94 5.54 -21.97 8.74
C LEU A 94 5.05 -21.36 10.05
N TRP A 95 5.71 -20.30 10.52
CA TRP A 95 5.41 -19.71 11.82
C TRP A 95 4.15 -18.84 11.81
N LEU A 96 3.86 -18.13 10.73
CA LEU A 96 2.75 -17.18 10.65
C LEU A 96 1.48 -17.75 10.01
N CYS A 97 1.51 -18.91 9.36
CA CYS A 97 0.32 -19.43 8.67
C CYS A 97 -0.87 -19.65 9.62
N VAL A 98 -0.63 -20.23 10.81
CA VAL A 98 -1.67 -20.47 11.82
C VAL A 98 -2.09 -19.16 12.52
N PRO A 99 -1.15 -18.32 13.03
CA PRO A 99 -1.51 -17.00 13.54
C PRO A 99 -2.32 -16.16 12.55
N PHE A 100 -2.04 -16.27 11.24
CA PHE A 100 -2.74 -15.50 10.22
C PHE A 100 -4.20 -15.93 10.10
N ALA A 101 -4.45 -17.23 9.92
CA ALA A 101 -5.80 -17.75 9.85
C ALA A 101 -6.62 -17.43 11.12
N ILE A 102 -6.01 -17.58 12.30
CA ILE A 102 -6.69 -17.33 13.58
C ILE A 102 -7.01 -15.85 13.74
N THR A 103 -6.05 -14.95 13.49
CA THR A 103 -6.29 -13.50 13.65
C THR A 103 -7.35 -12.98 12.69
N VAL A 104 -7.35 -13.43 11.43
CA VAL A 104 -8.41 -13.08 10.46
C VAL A 104 -9.77 -13.63 10.92
N TRP A 105 -9.82 -14.87 11.38
CA TRP A 105 -11.07 -15.45 11.89
C TRP A 105 -11.62 -14.66 13.08
N ILE A 106 -10.77 -14.34 14.07
CA ILE A 106 -11.14 -13.54 15.25
C ILE A 106 -11.68 -12.16 14.84
N ALA A 107 -11.06 -11.50 13.85
CA ALA A 107 -11.51 -10.19 13.36
C ALA A 107 -12.94 -10.20 12.78
N PHE A 108 -13.41 -11.35 12.29
CA PHE A 108 -14.78 -11.57 11.82
C PHE A 108 -15.66 -12.30 12.83
N THR A 109 -15.21 -12.43 14.08
CA THR A 109 -16.09 -12.84 15.17
C THR A 109 -16.73 -11.60 15.82
N ALA A 110 -18.02 -11.71 16.13
CA ALA A 110 -18.77 -10.64 16.77
C ALA A 110 -19.19 -11.06 18.20
N PRO A 111 -18.28 -11.05 19.19
CA PRO A 111 -18.64 -11.37 20.57
C PRO A 111 -19.73 -10.40 21.07
N SER A 112 -20.62 -10.88 21.94
CA SER A 112 -21.66 -10.04 22.56
C SER A 112 -21.04 -9.12 23.62
N LEU A 113 -20.39 -8.05 23.15
CA LEU A 113 -19.80 -7.01 23.99
C LEU A 113 -20.80 -5.85 24.19
N PRO A 114 -20.72 -5.12 25.31
CA PRO A 114 -21.50 -3.90 25.51
C PRO A 114 -21.24 -2.87 24.39
N ASP A 115 -22.29 -2.14 24.01
CA ASP A 115 -22.19 -1.09 22.99
C ASP A 115 -21.23 0.03 23.42
N GLY A 116 -20.54 0.63 22.43
CA GLY A 116 -19.56 1.69 22.64
C GLY A 116 -18.11 1.21 22.67
N ALA A 117 -17.33 1.69 23.65
CA ALA A 117 -15.89 1.50 23.71
C ALA A 117 -15.40 0.03 23.67
N PRO A 118 -16.06 -0.96 24.33
CA PRO A 118 -15.62 -2.35 24.32
C PRO A 118 -15.64 -2.98 22.92
N LYS A 119 -16.72 -2.75 22.14
CA LYS A 119 -16.82 -3.21 20.74
C LYS A 119 -15.75 -2.57 19.86
N PHE A 120 -15.54 -1.26 20.02
CA PHE A 120 -14.53 -0.53 19.26
C PHE A 120 -13.12 -1.07 19.51
N TRP A 121 -12.69 -1.20 20.77
CA TRP A 121 -11.35 -1.68 21.09
C TRP A 121 -11.12 -3.13 20.65
N TYR A 122 -12.14 -3.97 20.75
CA TYR A 122 -12.08 -5.34 20.24
C TYR A 122 -11.85 -5.37 18.72
N ALA A 123 -12.68 -4.65 17.96
CA ALA A 123 -12.55 -4.57 16.50
C ALA A 123 -11.22 -3.95 16.07
N LEU A 124 -10.75 -2.91 16.77
CA LEU A 124 -9.46 -2.27 16.51
C LEU A 124 -8.28 -3.22 16.71
N ILE A 125 -8.20 -3.87 17.88
CA ILE A 125 -7.07 -4.75 18.21
C ILE A 125 -7.03 -5.95 17.27
N THR A 126 -8.17 -6.58 17.02
CA THR A 126 -8.25 -7.77 16.16
C THR A 126 -7.91 -7.45 14.71
N TYR A 127 -8.35 -6.29 14.20
CA TYR A 127 -8.00 -5.84 12.86
C TYR A 127 -6.50 -5.52 12.72
N ILE A 128 -5.92 -4.79 13.69
CA ILE A 128 -4.48 -4.48 13.68
C ILE A 128 -3.64 -5.76 13.73
N LEU A 129 -4.05 -6.74 14.55
CA LEU A 129 -3.36 -8.02 14.61
C LEU A 129 -3.45 -8.78 13.28
N ALA A 130 -4.63 -8.83 12.68
CA ALA A 130 -4.86 -9.56 11.43
C ALA A 130 -4.18 -8.89 10.22
N ALA A 131 -4.54 -7.63 9.93
CA ALA A 131 -4.11 -6.88 8.75
C ALA A 131 -2.71 -6.27 8.92
N GLY A 132 -2.43 -5.70 10.09
CA GLY A 132 -1.18 -4.97 10.31
C GLY A 132 -0.02 -5.88 10.67
N ALA A 133 -0.17 -6.63 11.76
CA ALA A 133 0.92 -7.45 12.28
C ALA A 133 1.11 -8.72 11.45
N VAL A 134 0.11 -9.57 11.32
CA VAL A 134 0.34 -10.93 10.79
C VAL A 134 0.36 -10.97 9.25
N TYR A 135 -0.58 -10.30 8.58
CA TYR A 135 -0.59 -10.26 7.11
C TYR A 135 0.69 -9.65 6.53
N THR A 136 1.13 -8.49 7.05
CA THR A 136 2.37 -7.85 6.62
C THR A 136 3.59 -8.74 6.83
N GLY A 137 3.60 -9.53 7.91
CA GLY A 137 4.65 -10.51 8.19
C GLY A 137 4.69 -11.69 7.24
N ILE A 138 3.59 -12.03 6.56
CA ILE A 138 3.59 -13.03 5.47
C ILE A 138 3.94 -12.35 4.14
N GLN A 139 3.37 -11.17 3.87
CA GLN A 139 3.55 -10.47 2.60
C GLN A 139 5.01 -10.05 2.37
N THR A 140 5.70 -9.62 3.43
CA THR A 140 7.10 -9.16 3.33
C THR A 140 8.02 -10.29 2.85
N PRO A 141 8.06 -11.48 3.47
CA PRO A 141 8.78 -12.66 2.95
C PRO A 141 8.38 -13.10 1.55
N ILE A 142 7.09 -12.99 1.15
CA ILE A 142 6.64 -13.35 -0.20
C ILE A 142 7.40 -12.52 -1.25
N THR A 143 7.59 -11.23 -0.98
CA THR A 143 8.32 -10.34 -1.90
C THR A 143 9.84 -10.47 -1.77
N ALA A 144 10.34 -10.69 -0.56
CA ALA A 144 11.78 -10.77 -0.28
C ALA A 144 12.43 -12.09 -0.73
N ILE A 145 11.67 -13.18 -0.89
CA ILE A 145 12.23 -14.48 -1.27
C ILE A 145 12.65 -14.55 -2.76
N LEU A 146 12.08 -13.71 -3.63
CA LEU A 146 12.27 -13.81 -5.09
C LEU A 146 13.74 -13.73 -5.54
N PRO A 147 14.57 -12.80 -5.03
CA PRO A 147 16.00 -12.76 -5.34
C PRO A 147 16.78 -13.98 -4.82
N ASN A 148 16.33 -14.58 -3.72
CA ASN A 148 16.95 -15.74 -3.07
C ASN A 148 16.61 -17.07 -3.78
N LEU A 149 15.54 -17.11 -4.59
CA LEU A 149 15.12 -18.28 -5.37
C LEU A 149 15.93 -18.46 -6.66
N THR A 150 16.25 -17.39 -7.38
CA THR A 150 17.03 -17.44 -8.63
C THR A 150 17.80 -16.15 -8.88
N SER A 151 18.94 -16.24 -9.58
CA SER A 151 19.80 -15.12 -9.96
C SER A 151 19.48 -14.59 -11.37
N ASP A 152 18.70 -15.32 -12.17
CA ASP A 152 18.34 -14.96 -13.54
C ASP A 152 17.14 -13.98 -13.57
N PRO A 153 17.29 -12.77 -14.15
CA PRO A 153 16.20 -11.80 -14.29
C PRO A 153 14.97 -12.34 -15.02
N THR A 154 15.15 -13.19 -16.04
CA THR A 154 14.05 -13.75 -16.84
C THR A 154 13.22 -14.71 -15.99
N GLU A 155 13.89 -15.57 -15.23
CA GLU A 155 13.23 -16.51 -14.33
C GLU A 155 12.60 -15.82 -13.12
N ARG A 156 13.19 -14.71 -12.62
CA ARG A 156 12.56 -13.85 -11.60
C ARG A 156 11.26 -13.25 -12.11
N ASN A 157 11.27 -12.71 -13.34
CA ASN A 157 10.07 -12.14 -13.93
C ASN A 157 8.99 -13.21 -14.15
N ASN A 158 9.37 -14.39 -14.66
CA ASN A 158 8.46 -15.53 -14.81
C ASN A 158 7.86 -15.96 -13.46
N ALA A 159 8.68 -16.13 -12.42
CA ALA A 159 8.18 -16.49 -11.10
C ALA A 159 7.25 -15.41 -10.52
N ASN A 160 7.57 -14.13 -10.69
CA ASN A 160 6.69 -13.03 -10.28
C ASN A 160 5.36 -13.04 -11.05
N SER A 161 5.34 -13.37 -12.34
CA SER A 161 4.09 -13.53 -13.09
C SER A 161 3.22 -14.67 -12.54
N PHE A 162 3.82 -15.82 -12.20
CA PHE A 162 3.11 -16.93 -11.54
C PHE A 162 2.58 -16.51 -10.16
N ARG A 163 3.37 -15.75 -9.39
CA ARG A 163 2.95 -15.15 -8.11
C ARG A 163 1.71 -14.29 -8.29
N MET A 164 1.79 -13.29 -9.18
CA MET A 164 0.68 -12.36 -9.43
C MET A 164 -0.56 -13.08 -9.94
N ALA A 165 -0.42 -14.10 -10.79
CA ALA A 165 -1.55 -14.93 -11.21
C ALA A 165 -2.24 -15.63 -10.02
N GLY A 166 -1.45 -16.18 -9.09
CA GLY A 166 -1.97 -16.79 -7.86
C GLY A 166 -2.70 -15.79 -6.98
N GLY A 167 -2.14 -14.59 -6.80
CA GLY A 167 -2.77 -13.50 -6.05
C GLY A 167 -4.10 -13.06 -6.67
N GLN A 168 -4.19 -12.97 -8.00
CA GLN A 168 -5.43 -12.64 -8.69
C GLN A 168 -6.48 -13.75 -8.59
N ILE A 169 -6.08 -15.03 -8.68
CA ILE A 169 -6.99 -16.16 -8.47
C ILE A 169 -7.53 -16.14 -7.04
N GLY A 170 -6.68 -15.92 -6.02
CA GLY A 170 -7.10 -15.78 -4.63
C GLY A 170 -8.08 -14.62 -4.44
N SER A 171 -7.78 -13.47 -5.03
CA SER A 171 -8.65 -12.28 -4.99
C SER A 171 -10.00 -12.51 -5.66
N PHE A 172 -10.02 -13.19 -6.80
CA PHE A 172 -11.22 -13.55 -7.54
C PHE A 172 -12.10 -14.52 -6.74
N ILE A 173 -11.50 -15.56 -6.17
CA ILE A 173 -12.22 -16.55 -5.36
C ILE A 173 -12.88 -15.87 -4.16
N THR A 174 -12.13 -15.06 -3.43
CA THR A 174 -12.67 -14.31 -2.30
C THR A 174 -13.78 -13.36 -2.73
N SER A 175 -13.56 -12.57 -3.77
CA SER A 175 -14.53 -11.55 -4.20
C SER A 175 -15.84 -12.16 -4.73
N SER A 176 -15.75 -13.31 -5.39
CA SER A 176 -16.90 -13.96 -6.04
C SER A 176 -17.70 -14.86 -5.10
N PHE A 177 -17.02 -15.57 -4.20
CA PHE A 177 -17.66 -16.62 -3.39
C PHE A 177 -17.94 -16.22 -1.94
N THR A 178 -17.30 -15.17 -1.40
CA THR A 178 -17.46 -14.83 0.03
C THR A 178 -18.90 -14.49 0.37
N ILE A 179 -19.55 -13.53 -0.30
CA ILE A 179 -20.93 -13.13 0.02
C ILE A 179 -21.95 -14.27 -0.20
N PRO A 180 -21.95 -15.00 -1.34
CA PRO A 180 -22.85 -16.13 -1.51
C PRO A 180 -22.67 -17.23 -0.45
N LEU A 181 -21.44 -17.56 -0.09
CA LEU A 181 -21.17 -18.55 0.96
C LEU A 181 -21.61 -18.03 2.34
N VAL A 182 -21.38 -16.75 2.66
CA VAL A 182 -21.84 -16.14 3.91
C VAL A 182 -23.36 -16.24 4.02
N GLY A 183 -24.10 -15.91 2.96
CA GLY A 183 -25.55 -16.04 2.93
C GLY A 183 -26.01 -17.50 3.10
N TRP A 184 -25.37 -18.44 2.41
CA TRP A 184 -25.70 -19.86 2.51
C TRP A 184 -25.45 -20.44 3.91
N PHE A 185 -24.25 -20.21 4.46
CA PHE A 185 -23.87 -20.67 5.81
C PHE A 185 -24.68 -19.96 6.91
N GLY A 186 -25.00 -18.67 6.72
CA GLY A 186 -25.81 -17.89 7.65
C GLY A 186 -27.23 -18.44 7.81
N VAL A 187 -27.82 -18.96 6.72
CA VAL A 187 -29.13 -19.63 6.74
C VAL A 187 -29.03 -21.04 7.35
N GLN A 188 -27.99 -21.80 6.97
CA GLN A 188 -27.89 -23.21 7.33
C GLN A 188 -27.53 -23.45 8.81
N PHE A 189 -26.69 -22.59 9.40
CA PHE A 189 -26.20 -22.75 10.78
C PHE A 189 -26.89 -21.82 11.79
N GLY A 190 -27.76 -20.92 11.33
CA GLY A 190 -28.44 -19.92 12.16
C GLY A 190 -27.50 -18.81 12.65
N GLY A 191 -28.04 -17.60 12.84
CA GLY A 191 -27.27 -16.42 13.27
C GLY A 191 -26.88 -15.44 12.15
N GLY A 192 -27.41 -15.62 10.93
CA GLY A 192 -27.32 -14.64 9.85
C GLY A 192 -25.90 -14.39 9.36
N ASP A 193 -25.65 -13.17 8.86
CA ASP A 193 -24.35 -12.76 8.30
C ASP A 193 -23.18 -13.00 9.27
N LYS A 194 -23.41 -12.86 10.59
CA LYS A 194 -22.39 -13.10 11.62
C LYS A 194 -21.81 -14.50 11.55
N THR A 195 -22.67 -15.53 11.63
CA THR A 195 -22.22 -16.92 11.59
C THR A 195 -21.64 -17.27 10.22
N GLY A 196 -22.23 -16.71 9.15
CA GLY A 196 -21.73 -16.87 7.79
C GLY A 196 -20.29 -16.37 7.62
N PHE A 197 -19.99 -15.15 8.06
CA PHE A 197 -18.63 -14.59 8.00
C PHE A 197 -17.63 -15.39 8.84
N MET A 198 -18.03 -15.85 10.03
CA MET A 198 -17.17 -16.68 10.88
C MET A 198 -16.79 -18.02 10.23
N ILE A 199 -17.75 -18.70 9.58
CA ILE A 199 -17.49 -19.98 8.93
C ILE A 199 -16.65 -19.79 7.65
N VAL A 200 -17.00 -18.81 6.82
CA VAL A 200 -16.31 -18.57 5.55
C VAL A 200 -14.86 -18.15 5.80
N THR A 201 -14.61 -17.28 6.78
CA THR A 201 -13.24 -16.88 7.14
C THR A 201 -12.42 -18.03 7.72
N ALA A 202 -13.05 -18.95 8.48
CA ALA A 202 -12.39 -20.16 8.95
C ALA A 202 -12.01 -21.09 7.78
N ILE A 203 -12.89 -21.28 6.79
CA ILE A 203 -12.63 -22.07 5.59
C ILE A 203 -11.45 -21.47 4.81
N TRP A 204 -11.48 -20.16 4.55
CA TRP A 204 -10.38 -19.47 3.89
C TRP A 204 -9.08 -19.57 4.69
N GLY A 205 -9.15 -19.48 6.01
CA GLY A 205 -8.00 -19.66 6.90
C GLY A 205 -7.35 -21.04 6.76
N ILE A 206 -8.15 -22.11 6.75
CA ILE A 206 -7.67 -23.49 6.59
C ILE A 206 -7.02 -23.67 5.20
N VAL A 207 -7.67 -23.17 4.14
CA VAL A 207 -7.12 -23.23 2.79
C VAL A 207 -5.80 -22.47 2.71
N ALA A 208 -5.71 -21.27 3.29
CA ALA A 208 -4.49 -20.48 3.33
C ALA A 208 -3.35 -21.20 4.08
N ILE A 209 -3.63 -21.86 5.20
CA ILE A 209 -2.63 -22.67 5.93
C ILE A 209 -2.08 -23.79 5.04
N ILE A 210 -2.95 -24.55 4.38
CA ILE A 210 -2.54 -25.67 3.52
C ILE A 210 -1.63 -25.17 2.38
N LEU A 211 -2.01 -24.05 1.74
CA LEU A 211 -1.24 -23.45 0.66
C LEU A 211 0.12 -22.91 1.12
N LEU A 212 0.18 -22.24 2.28
CA LEU A 212 1.43 -21.73 2.85
C LEU A 212 2.38 -22.86 3.29
N LEU A 213 1.86 -23.92 3.90
CA LEU A 213 2.66 -25.10 4.27
C LEU A 213 3.18 -25.84 3.04
N PHE A 214 2.37 -25.95 1.98
CA PHE A 214 2.82 -26.49 0.70
C PHE A 214 3.94 -25.65 0.10
N SER A 215 3.83 -24.33 0.20
CA SER A 215 4.83 -23.39 -0.30
C SER A 215 6.13 -23.50 0.48
N PHE A 216 6.06 -23.55 1.81
CA PHE A 216 7.21 -23.76 2.69
C PHE A 216 8.00 -25.02 2.34
N LYS A 217 7.30 -26.13 2.10
CA LYS A 217 7.91 -27.43 1.79
C LYS A 217 8.58 -27.47 0.42
N ASN A 218 8.03 -26.76 -0.57
CA ASN A 218 8.47 -26.88 -1.97
C ASN A 218 9.38 -25.74 -2.45
N LEU A 219 9.38 -24.57 -1.80
CA LEU A 219 10.33 -23.49 -2.11
C LEU A 219 11.69 -23.82 -1.51
N ASN A 220 12.78 -23.58 -2.22
CA ASN A 220 14.14 -23.71 -1.68
C ASN A 220 14.94 -22.45 -2.00
N GLU A 221 15.44 -21.78 -0.96
CA GLU A 221 16.31 -20.61 -1.10
C GLU A 221 17.72 -21.11 -1.45
N ARG A 222 18.22 -20.75 -2.65
CA ARG A 222 19.50 -21.23 -3.20
C ARG A 222 20.59 -20.17 -3.21
N ASN A 223 20.20 -18.89 -3.30
CA ASN A 223 21.12 -17.75 -3.42
C ASN A 223 21.23 -16.93 -2.13
N TYR A 224 20.89 -17.51 -0.97
CA TYR A 224 21.00 -16.82 0.30
C TYR A 224 22.45 -16.90 0.80
N HIS A 225 23.15 -15.76 0.78
CA HIS A 225 24.49 -15.60 1.36
C HIS A 225 24.41 -14.74 2.63
N PRO A 226 24.34 -15.35 3.83
CA PRO A 226 24.26 -14.62 5.10
C PRO A 226 25.46 -13.69 5.34
N GLU A 227 26.59 -13.97 4.71
CA GLU A 227 27.89 -13.34 4.95
C GLU A 227 28.04 -11.98 4.24
N LEU A 228 27.24 -11.74 3.19
CA LEU A 228 27.28 -10.51 2.37
C LEU A 228 26.19 -9.49 2.77
N ASN A 229 25.08 -9.95 3.34
CA ASN A 229 24.01 -9.10 3.85
C ASN A 229 24.23 -8.82 5.33
N LYS A 230 25.14 -7.89 5.68
CA LYS A 230 25.15 -7.30 7.02
C LYS A 230 24.00 -6.29 7.09
N PRO A 231 22.90 -6.59 7.79
CA PRO A 231 21.84 -5.61 7.92
C PRO A 231 22.37 -4.41 8.70
N ILE A 232 22.09 -3.21 8.18
CA ILE A 232 22.40 -1.98 8.89
C ILE A 232 21.48 -1.96 10.12
N PRO A 233 22.02 -1.78 11.35
CA PRO A 233 21.19 -1.70 12.54
C PRO A 233 20.10 -0.63 12.37
N LEU A 234 18.88 -0.91 12.85
CA LEU A 234 17.76 0.03 12.78
C LEU A 234 18.11 1.40 13.42
N SER A 235 18.97 1.38 14.44
CA SER A 235 19.52 2.58 15.08
C SER A 235 20.37 3.44 14.14
N ASP A 236 21.17 2.83 13.28
CA ASP A 236 22.00 3.53 12.30
C ASP A 236 21.19 3.98 11.09
N SER A 237 20.14 3.23 10.71
CA SER A 237 19.14 3.65 9.73
C SER A 237 18.33 4.86 10.20
N LEU A 238 17.93 4.90 11.48
CA LEU A 238 17.29 6.05 12.11
C LEU A 238 18.23 7.26 12.20
N LYS A 239 19.53 7.05 12.45
CA LYS A 239 20.54 8.12 12.39
C LYS A 239 20.71 8.65 10.96
N ALA A 240 20.64 7.81 9.94
CA ALA A 240 20.69 8.23 8.54
C ALA A 240 19.49 9.11 8.13
N ALA A 241 18.31 8.87 8.72
CA ALA A 241 17.16 9.74 8.57
C ALA A 241 17.30 11.06 9.36
N LYS A 242 18.00 11.03 10.51
CA LYS A 242 18.17 12.20 11.39
C LYS A 242 19.02 13.28 10.71
N GLY A 243 18.38 14.36 10.29
CA GLY A 243 19.02 15.50 9.63
C GLY A 243 18.99 15.44 8.09
N ASN A 244 18.36 14.42 7.51
CA ASN A 244 18.03 14.34 6.09
C ASN A 244 16.77 15.18 5.80
N TRP A 245 16.93 16.51 5.82
CA TRP A 245 15.81 17.43 5.62
C TRP A 245 15.12 17.27 4.24
N PRO A 246 15.80 16.97 3.11
CA PRO A 246 15.12 16.74 1.84
C PRO A 246 14.21 15.51 1.89
N TRP A 247 14.66 14.44 2.55
CA TRP A 247 13.85 13.23 2.75
C TRP A 247 12.61 13.51 3.60
N ILE A 248 12.74 14.28 4.71
CA ILE A 248 11.59 14.65 5.54
C ILE A 248 10.55 15.45 4.73
N ILE A 249 11.01 16.40 3.89
CA ILE A 249 10.11 17.18 3.02
C ILE A 249 9.37 16.25 2.06
N LEU A 250 10.06 15.30 1.42
CA LEU A 250 9.42 14.34 0.52
C LEU A 250 8.41 13.45 1.24
N VAL A 251 8.76 12.91 2.42
CA VAL A 251 7.86 12.07 3.23
C VAL A 251 6.58 12.82 3.57
N VAL A 252 6.70 14.06 4.07
CA VAL A 252 5.54 14.88 4.44
C VAL A 252 4.70 15.22 3.20
N ALA A 253 5.33 15.64 2.11
CA ALA A 253 4.64 15.93 0.85
C ALA A 253 3.90 14.70 0.31
N PHE A 254 4.50 13.52 0.41
CA PHE A 254 3.95 12.29 -0.15
C PHE A 254 2.80 11.74 0.70
N VAL A 255 2.88 11.81 2.04
CA VAL A 255 1.75 11.50 2.92
C VAL A 255 0.56 12.39 2.57
N ILE A 256 0.76 13.72 2.53
CA ILE A 256 -0.30 14.69 2.25
C ILE A 256 -0.90 14.45 0.86
N TYR A 257 -0.07 14.13 -0.14
CA TYR A 257 -0.53 13.78 -1.48
C TYR A 257 -1.47 12.56 -1.50
N TRP A 258 -1.13 11.51 -0.74
CA TRP A 258 -1.98 10.31 -0.65
C TRP A 258 -3.31 10.55 0.05
N VAL A 259 -3.40 11.55 0.94
CA VAL A 259 -4.67 12.01 1.50
C VAL A 259 -5.60 12.45 0.37
N ALA A 260 -5.15 13.33 -0.53
CA ALA A 260 -5.95 13.77 -1.67
C ALA A 260 -6.35 12.63 -2.60
N GLN A 261 -5.42 11.72 -2.91
CA GLN A 261 -5.73 10.59 -3.79
C GLN A 261 -6.81 9.67 -3.21
N SER A 262 -6.64 9.30 -1.94
CA SER A 262 -7.59 8.39 -1.29
C SER A 262 -8.95 9.06 -1.03
N THR A 263 -8.97 10.34 -0.66
CA THR A 263 -10.21 11.12 -0.56
C THR A 263 -10.94 11.17 -1.89
N ARG A 264 -10.25 11.54 -2.96
CA ARG A 264 -10.82 11.66 -4.29
C ARG A 264 -11.43 10.33 -4.77
N ASN A 265 -10.77 9.21 -4.51
CA ASN A 265 -11.27 7.87 -4.86
C ASN A 265 -12.39 7.37 -3.92
N GLY A 266 -12.32 7.70 -2.63
CA GLY A 266 -13.32 7.28 -1.65
C GLY A 266 -14.64 8.02 -1.81
N VAL A 267 -14.59 9.33 -2.05
CA VAL A 267 -15.77 10.20 -2.12
C VAL A 267 -16.43 10.16 -3.50
N SER A 268 -15.74 9.73 -4.56
CA SER A 268 -16.30 9.69 -5.93
C SER A 268 -17.60 8.90 -6.01
N THR A 269 -17.73 7.83 -5.24
CA THR A 269 -18.95 7.01 -5.17
C THR A 269 -20.11 7.78 -4.56
N TYR A 270 -19.85 8.53 -3.48
CA TYR A 270 -20.87 9.35 -2.80
C TYR A 270 -21.29 10.53 -3.69
N TYR A 271 -20.34 11.19 -4.35
CA TYR A 271 -20.62 12.27 -5.29
C TYR A 271 -21.48 11.80 -6.48
N ALA A 272 -21.11 10.67 -7.09
CA ALA A 272 -21.89 10.08 -8.18
C ALA A 272 -23.30 9.65 -7.76
N GLN A 273 -23.46 9.06 -6.57
CA GLN A 273 -24.74 8.55 -6.10
C GLN A 273 -25.67 9.67 -5.59
N TYR A 274 -25.18 10.59 -4.77
CA TYR A 274 -26.00 11.55 -4.04
C TYR A 274 -26.04 12.96 -4.66
N VAL A 275 -24.97 13.40 -5.34
CA VAL A 275 -24.91 14.74 -5.95
C VAL A 275 -25.30 14.70 -7.44
N LEU A 276 -24.86 13.67 -8.16
CA LEU A 276 -25.18 13.49 -9.59
C LEU A 276 -26.36 12.55 -9.85
N GLU A 277 -26.91 11.96 -8.79
CA GLU A 277 -28.06 11.03 -8.84
C GLU A 277 -27.88 9.85 -9.83
N ASN A 278 -26.63 9.47 -10.10
CA ASN A 278 -26.30 8.44 -11.10
C ASN A 278 -25.15 7.55 -10.64
N ARG A 279 -25.52 6.42 -10.04
CA ARG A 279 -24.59 5.41 -9.51
C ARG A 279 -23.66 4.81 -10.58
N ASN A 280 -24.06 4.80 -11.86
CA ASN A 280 -23.24 4.26 -12.94
C ASN A 280 -22.01 5.15 -13.23
N LEU A 281 -22.04 6.43 -12.85
CA LEU A 281 -20.90 7.33 -13.01
C LEU A 281 -19.69 6.90 -12.17
N THR A 282 -19.90 6.21 -11.05
CA THR A 282 -18.81 5.64 -10.24
C THR A 282 -17.96 4.66 -11.06
N SER A 283 -18.61 3.79 -11.84
CA SER A 283 -17.93 2.84 -12.73
C SER A 283 -17.17 3.57 -13.84
N ILE A 284 -17.73 4.65 -14.37
CA ILE A 284 -17.08 5.48 -15.39
C ILE A 284 -15.85 6.19 -14.80
N PHE A 285 -15.97 6.83 -13.64
CA PHE A 285 -14.83 7.49 -12.98
C PHE A 285 -13.70 6.51 -12.65
N ASN A 286 -14.04 5.29 -12.19
CA ASN A 286 -13.05 4.23 -11.97
C ASN A 286 -12.44 3.73 -13.28
N GLY A 287 -13.23 3.55 -14.35
CA GLY A 287 -12.72 3.16 -15.66
C GLY A 287 -11.76 4.19 -16.26
N VAL A 288 -12.06 5.48 -16.10
CA VAL A 288 -11.20 6.58 -16.56
C VAL A 288 -9.86 6.63 -15.81
N GLN A 289 -9.77 6.08 -14.60
CA GLN A 289 -8.47 6.00 -13.89
C GLN A 289 -7.42 5.22 -14.67
N VAL A 290 -7.82 4.27 -15.50
CA VAL A 290 -6.90 3.52 -16.38
C VAL A 290 -6.17 4.44 -17.35
N ILE A 291 -6.80 5.54 -17.78
CA ILE A 291 -6.17 6.58 -18.61
C ILE A 291 -5.01 7.26 -17.87
N GLY A 292 -5.00 7.25 -16.54
CA GLY A 292 -3.88 7.70 -15.72
C GLY A 292 -2.56 7.01 -16.07
N LEU A 293 -2.59 5.79 -16.63
CA LEU A 293 -1.39 5.12 -17.14
C LEU A 293 -0.66 5.97 -18.19
N LEU A 294 -1.39 6.71 -19.04
CA LEU A 294 -0.80 7.65 -19.99
C LEU A 294 -0.06 8.79 -19.29
N GLY A 295 -0.57 9.25 -18.14
CA GLY A 295 0.12 10.23 -17.30
C GLY A 295 1.45 9.70 -16.75
N THR A 296 1.47 8.44 -16.29
CA THR A 296 2.70 7.77 -15.83
C THR A 296 3.70 7.56 -16.97
N ILE A 297 3.24 7.28 -18.19
CA ILE A 297 4.09 7.17 -19.39
C ILE A 297 4.62 8.56 -19.83
N ALA A 298 3.81 9.61 -19.69
CA ALA A 298 4.21 10.98 -20.02
C ALA A 298 5.19 11.57 -19.00
N MET A 299 5.12 11.13 -17.74
CA MET A 299 5.98 11.59 -16.64
C MET A 299 7.47 11.65 -16.99
N PRO A 300 8.14 10.58 -17.47
CA PRO A 300 9.57 10.62 -17.80
C PRO A 300 9.87 11.58 -18.96
N ILE A 301 8.95 11.74 -19.92
CA ILE A 301 9.11 12.68 -21.05
C ILE A 301 9.13 14.13 -20.52
N ILE A 302 8.21 14.46 -19.62
CA ILE A 302 8.13 15.78 -18.99
C ILE A 302 9.34 16.02 -18.08
N ALA A 303 9.74 15.02 -17.29
CA ALA A 303 10.91 15.08 -16.42
C ALA A 303 12.21 15.34 -17.22
N ASN A 304 12.39 14.65 -18.34
CA ASN A 304 13.56 14.83 -19.22
C ASN A 304 13.56 16.20 -19.90
N LYS A 305 12.41 16.73 -20.31
CA LYS A 305 12.30 18.07 -20.90
C LYS A 305 12.54 19.19 -19.90
N THR A 306 11.97 19.09 -18.71
CA THR A 306 12.11 20.11 -17.66
C THR A 306 13.45 20.04 -16.95
N LYS A 307 14.12 18.88 -16.97
CA LYS A 307 15.34 18.57 -16.20
C LYS A 307 15.19 18.85 -14.70
N ASN A 308 13.95 18.92 -14.21
CA ASN A 308 13.65 19.34 -12.85
C ASN A 308 12.48 18.49 -12.33
N LYS A 309 12.76 17.62 -11.35
CA LYS A 309 11.80 16.63 -10.86
C LYS A 309 10.68 17.32 -10.05
N THR A 310 11.04 18.33 -9.26
CA THR A 310 10.12 19.16 -8.49
C THR A 310 9.13 19.91 -9.37
N LEU A 311 9.61 20.51 -10.46
CA LEU A 311 8.79 21.22 -11.42
C LEU A 311 7.83 20.27 -12.14
N THR A 312 8.30 19.08 -12.51
CA THR A 312 7.43 18.05 -13.12
C THR A 312 6.31 17.63 -12.18
N MET A 313 6.62 17.44 -10.89
CA MET A 313 5.60 17.15 -9.88
C MET A 313 4.61 18.31 -9.73
N ILE A 314 5.08 19.56 -9.67
CA ILE A 314 4.21 20.75 -9.58
C ILE A 314 3.30 20.86 -10.81
N ILE A 315 3.81 20.61 -12.02
CA ILE A 315 3.00 20.59 -13.25
C ILE A 315 1.88 19.55 -13.13
N GLY A 316 2.20 18.34 -12.66
CA GLY A 316 1.21 17.30 -12.40
C GLY A 316 0.14 17.73 -11.38
N LEU A 317 0.56 18.32 -10.26
CA LEU A 317 -0.35 18.82 -9.22
C LEU A 317 -1.26 19.95 -9.73
N VAL A 318 -0.73 20.86 -10.55
CA VAL A 318 -1.52 21.96 -11.15
C VAL A 318 -2.54 21.40 -12.14
N ILE A 319 -2.14 20.51 -13.05
CA ILE A 319 -3.07 19.87 -14.00
C ILE A 319 -4.14 19.08 -13.23
N GLY A 320 -3.71 18.32 -12.21
CA GLY A 320 -4.59 17.54 -11.36
C GLY A 320 -5.60 18.40 -10.61
N GLY A 321 -5.14 19.51 -10.04
CA GLY A 321 -5.96 20.48 -9.31
C GLY A 321 -6.93 21.22 -10.22
N LEU A 322 -6.50 21.63 -11.41
CA LEU A 322 -7.38 22.25 -12.41
C LEU A 322 -8.48 21.29 -12.85
N GLY A 323 -8.13 20.03 -13.15
CA GLY A 323 -9.13 19.02 -13.51
C GLY A 323 -10.20 18.83 -12.43
N GLN A 324 -9.81 18.85 -11.15
CA GLN A 324 -10.76 18.79 -10.04
C GLN A 324 -11.56 20.09 -9.88
N ALA A 325 -10.91 21.26 -9.88
CA ALA A 325 -11.57 22.54 -9.69
C ALA A 325 -12.58 22.90 -10.79
N LEU A 326 -12.46 22.31 -11.99
CA LEU A 326 -13.40 22.48 -13.10
C LEU A 326 -14.65 21.61 -12.97
N MET A 327 -14.67 20.59 -12.11
CA MET A 327 -15.81 19.67 -11.93
C MET A 327 -17.16 20.36 -11.67
N PRO A 328 -17.26 21.42 -10.83
CA PRO A 328 -18.53 22.12 -10.62
C PRO A 328 -19.11 22.73 -11.90
N LEU A 329 -18.26 23.15 -12.84
CA LEU A 329 -18.70 23.80 -14.09
C LEU A 329 -19.39 22.83 -15.05
N ALA A 330 -19.16 21.53 -14.89
CA ALA A 330 -19.81 20.52 -15.72
C ALA A 330 -21.29 20.29 -15.33
N GLY A 331 -21.67 20.61 -14.08
CA GLY A 331 -23.00 20.30 -13.56
C GLY A 331 -23.34 18.81 -13.76
N HIS A 332 -24.46 18.54 -14.45
CA HIS A 332 -24.92 17.18 -14.78
C HIS A 332 -24.50 16.70 -16.20
N ASN A 333 -23.68 17.47 -16.91
CA ASN A 333 -23.22 17.11 -18.25
C ASN A 333 -22.12 16.03 -18.15
N VAL A 334 -22.52 14.77 -18.36
CA VAL A 334 -21.66 13.59 -18.22
C VAL A 334 -20.39 13.67 -19.09
N PRO A 335 -20.45 14.02 -20.39
CA PRO A 335 -19.23 14.22 -21.19
C PRO A 335 -18.24 15.22 -20.59
N LEU A 336 -18.71 16.37 -20.10
CA LEU A 336 -17.84 17.38 -19.47
C LEU A 336 -17.23 16.88 -18.16
N LEU A 337 -18.01 16.17 -17.32
CA LEU A 337 -17.51 15.54 -16.10
C LEU A 337 -16.39 14.54 -16.40
N VAL A 338 -16.54 13.73 -17.45
CA VAL A 338 -15.51 12.76 -17.87
C VAL A 338 -14.25 13.47 -18.36
N ILE A 339 -14.37 14.57 -19.11
CA ILE A 339 -13.22 15.36 -19.58
C ILE A 339 -12.45 15.94 -18.41
N PHE A 340 -13.12 16.62 -17.47
CA PHE A 340 -12.48 17.23 -16.31
C PHE A 340 -11.86 16.19 -15.37
N TRP A 341 -12.56 15.07 -15.15
CA TRP A 341 -12.02 13.94 -14.39
C TRP A 341 -10.76 13.35 -15.06
N THR A 342 -10.76 13.22 -16.39
CA THR A 342 -9.60 12.73 -17.15
C THR A 342 -8.39 13.65 -16.98
N ILE A 343 -8.59 14.98 -17.08
CA ILE A 343 -7.53 15.96 -16.82
C ILE A 343 -6.98 15.79 -15.39
N GLY A 344 -7.88 15.65 -14.41
CA GLY A 344 -7.52 15.43 -13.00
C GLY A 344 -6.70 14.16 -12.79
N VAL A 345 -7.11 13.06 -13.42
CA VAL A 345 -6.44 11.74 -13.38
C VAL A 345 -5.04 11.82 -14.01
N LEU A 346 -4.90 12.45 -15.17
CA LEU A 346 -3.62 12.59 -15.85
C LEU A 346 -2.62 13.40 -15.04
N GLY A 347 -3.03 14.54 -14.47
CA GLY A 347 -2.18 15.36 -13.63
C GLY A 347 -1.74 14.64 -12.35
N ALA A 348 -2.67 13.97 -11.67
CA ALA A 348 -2.36 13.14 -10.51
C ALA A 348 -1.38 12.00 -10.85
N ALA A 349 -1.56 11.31 -11.99
CA ALA A 349 -0.66 10.24 -12.41
C ALA A 349 0.77 10.73 -12.71
N ILE A 350 0.93 11.95 -13.22
CA ILE A 350 2.26 12.57 -13.37
C ILE A 350 2.86 12.85 -11.99
N ALA A 351 2.07 13.38 -11.05
CA ALA A 351 2.54 13.77 -9.72
C ALA A 351 2.95 12.56 -8.85
N ILE A 352 2.21 11.45 -8.89
CA ILE A 352 2.49 10.26 -8.04
C ILE A 352 3.79 9.54 -8.41
N GLY A 353 4.23 9.63 -9.67
CA GLY A 353 5.43 8.93 -10.15
C GLY A 353 6.74 9.56 -9.66
N MET A 354 6.76 10.88 -9.46
CA MET A 354 7.99 11.62 -9.15
C MET A 354 8.61 11.27 -7.78
N PRO A 355 7.82 11.17 -6.67
CA PRO A 355 8.36 10.82 -5.36
C PRO A 355 9.21 9.55 -5.34
N PHE A 356 8.83 8.50 -6.08
CA PHE A 356 9.61 7.26 -6.12
C PHE A 356 11.04 7.45 -6.65
N GLY A 357 11.22 8.31 -7.65
CA GLY A 357 12.54 8.66 -8.17
C GLY A 357 13.30 9.62 -7.25
N MET A 358 12.59 10.59 -6.64
CA MET A 358 13.19 11.58 -5.75
C MET A 358 13.66 10.98 -4.43
N LEU A 359 13.00 9.92 -3.94
CA LEU A 359 13.44 9.19 -2.75
C LEU A 359 14.85 8.61 -2.92
N ALA A 360 15.19 8.07 -4.09
CA ALA A 360 16.54 7.59 -4.37
C ALA A 360 17.58 8.70 -4.25
N ASP A 361 17.29 9.90 -4.78
CA ASP A 361 18.22 11.03 -4.64
C ASP A 361 18.38 11.44 -3.18
N THR A 362 17.35 11.32 -2.34
CA THR A 362 17.48 11.64 -0.90
C THR A 362 18.27 10.60 -0.12
N VAL A 363 18.41 9.37 -0.62
CA VAL A 363 19.33 8.38 -0.07
C VAL A 363 20.77 8.87 -0.24
N ASP A 364 21.12 9.34 -1.44
CA ASP A 364 22.45 9.90 -1.74
C ASP A 364 22.78 11.06 -0.77
N TYR A 365 21.82 11.96 -0.51
CA TYR A 365 22.02 13.04 0.46
C TYR A 365 22.27 12.52 1.89
N GLY A 366 21.52 11.51 2.30
CA GLY A 366 21.68 10.85 3.60
C GLY A 366 23.08 10.28 3.75
N GLU A 367 23.57 9.55 2.74
CA GLU A 367 24.92 9.01 2.69
C GLU A 367 25.99 10.12 2.71
N TRP A 368 25.82 11.17 1.90
CA TRP A 368 26.78 12.27 1.84
C TRP A 368 26.99 12.95 3.20
N LYS A 369 25.89 13.14 3.96
CA LYS A 369 25.90 13.82 5.26
C LYS A 369 26.29 12.93 6.43
N THR A 370 25.83 11.68 6.44
CA THR A 370 25.98 10.78 7.59
C THR A 370 27.05 9.71 7.40
N GLY A 371 27.50 9.49 6.16
CA GLY A 371 28.37 8.38 5.79
C GLY A 371 27.66 7.01 5.79
N ILE A 372 26.35 6.97 6.06
CA ILE A 372 25.57 5.74 6.19
C ILE A 372 24.66 5.59 4.98
N HIS A 373 24.89 4.55 4.18
CA HIS A 373 24.06 4.23 3.03
C HIS A 373 22.82 3.40 3.42
N ALA A 374 21.76 4.06 3.89
CA ALA A 374 20.53 3.41 4.36
C ALA A 374 19.40 3.38 3.29
N ALA A 375 19.71 2.92 2.07
CA ALA A 375 18.80 2.96 0.93
C ALA A 375 17.46 2.25 1.17
N GLY A 376 17.51 1.03 1.72
CA GLY A 376 16.31 0.21 1.96
C GLY A 376 15.33 0.86 2.93
N PHE A 377 15.83 1.31 4.10
CA PHE A 377 15.00 1.95 5.12
C PHE A 377 14.38 3.26 4.62
N LEU A 378 15.20 4.17 4.06
CA LEU A 378 14.73 5.48 3.59
C LEU A 378 13.72 5.35 2.43
N THR A 379 13.90 4.36 1.55
CA THR A 379 12.96 4.11 0.45
C THR A 379 11.68 3.45 0.95
N ALA A 380 11.76 2.47 1.85
CA ALA A 380 10.57 1.79 2.41
C ALA A 380 9.70 2.74 3.24
N VAL A 381 10.30 3.50 4.15
CA VAL A 381 9.58 4.53 4.92
C VAL A 381 9.14 5.68 4.01
N GLY A 382 9.99 6.06 3.05
CA GLY A 382 9.67 7.10 2.06
C GLY A 382 8.49 6.77 1.16
N SER A 383 8.19 5.49 0.93
CA SER A 383 7.14 5.05 0.01
C SER A 383 5.98 4.34 0.73
N ALA A 384 6.20 3.12 1.21
CA ALA A 384 5.16 2.27 1.76
C ALA A 384 4.46 2.89 2.98
N PHE A 385 5.23 3.45 3.92
CA PHE A 385 4.66 4.12 5.08
C PHE A 385 3.81 5.34 4.67
N CYS A 386 4.31 6.13 3.72
CA CYS A 386 3.61 7.33 3.24
C CYS A 386 2.28 7.00 2.55
N ILE A 387 2.26 5.95 1.72
CA ILE A 387 1.07 5.45 1.04
C ILE A 387 0.02 5.02 2.06
N GLN A 388 0.41 4.20 3.05
CA GLN A 388 -0.51 3.65 4.03
C GLN A 388 -1.09 4.74 4.95
N VAL A 389 -0.24 5.59 5.52
CA VAL A 389 -0.69 6.68 6.41
C VAL A 389 -1.54 7.70 5.66
N GLY A 390 -1.08 8.13 4.48
CA GLY A 390 -1.79 9.11 3.67
C GLY A 390 -3.15 8.59 3.20
N SER A 391 -3.22 7.34 2.73
CA SER A 391 -4.50 6.74 2.32
C SER A 391 -5.45 6.51 3.50
N GLY A 392 -4.93 6.16 4.67
CA GLY A 392 -5.73 6.06 5.89
C GLY A 392 -6.44 7.37 6.21
N PHE A 393 -5.69 8.48 6.26
CA PHE A 393 -6.28 9.81 6.47
C PHE A 393 -7.22 10.22 5.33
N GLY A 394 -6.86 9.89 4.09
CA GLY A 394 -7.69 10.22 2.93
C GLY A 394 -9.02 9.48 2.90
N ALA A 395 -9.12 8.30 3.51
CA ALA A 395 -10.38 7.58 3.70
C ALA A 395 -11.18 8.10 4.90
N PHE A 396 -10.49 8.50 5.98
CA PHE A 396 -11.11 8.94 7.23
C PHE A 396 -11.66 10.36 7.19
N LEU A 397 -10.83 11.34 6.80
CA LEU A 397 -11.18 12.77 6.87
C LEU A 397 -12.48 13.10 6.13
N PRO A 398 -12.75 12.58 4.92
CA PRO A 398 -14.00 12.89 4.24
C PRO A 398 -15.23 12.34 4.95
N LEU A 399 -15.13 11.14 5.54
CA LEU A 399 -16.24 10.52 6.26
C LEU A 399 -16.60 11.32 7.50
N GLU A 400 -15.62 11.84 8.23
CA GLU A 400 -15.86 12.72 9.38
C GLU A 400 -16.47 14.06 8.96
N ILE A 401 -15.99 14.67 7.88
CA ILE A 401 -16.55 15.93 7.36
C ILE A 401 -18.01 15.72 6.93
N MET A 402 -18.29 14.62 6.21
CA MET A 402 -19.65 14.29 5.76
C MET A 402 -20.56 13.94 6.95
N GLY A 403 -20.07 13.16 7.91
CA GLY A 403 -20.81 12.80 9.13
C GLY A 403 -21.14 14.02 9.99
N ALA A 404 -20.19 14.94 10.17
CA ALA A 404 -20.41 16.20 10.87
C ALA A 404 -21.44 17.10 10.15
N ALA A 405 -21.57 16.96 8.83
CA ALA A 405 -22.56 17.65 8.03
C ALA A 405 -23.94 16.95 8.00
N GLY A 406 -24.10 15.86 8.74
CA GLY A 406 -25.38 15.13 8.85
C GLY A 406 -25.59 14.04 7.79
N TYR A 407 -24.52 13.53 7.17
CA TYR A 407 -24.62 12.38 6.27
C TYR A 407 -25.10 11.14 7.01
N ASP A 408 -26.18 10.52 6.53
CA ASP A 408 -26.72 9.26 7.06
C ASP A 408 -27.15 8.35 5.92
N ALA A 409 -26.47 7.21 5.76
CA ALA A 409 -26.72 6.26 4.68
C ALA A 409 -28.14 5.66 4.66
N ASN A 410 -28.91 5.77 5.75
CA ASN A 410 -30.27 5.23 5.84
C ASN A 410 -31.36 6.22 5.40
N LEU A 411 -31.01 7.49 5.19
CA LEU A 411 -31.96 8.49 4.70
C LEU A 411 -32.18 8.33 3.20
N GLU A 412 -33.45 8.28 2.77
CA GLU A 412 -33.82 8.30 1.35
C GLU A 412 -33.34 9.57 0.64
N GLN A 413 -33.32 10.70 1.37
CA GLN A 413 -32.77 11.97 0.90
C GLN A 413 -31.81 12.55 1.93
N GLN A 414 -30.61 12.91 1.47
CA GLN A 414 -29.59 13.54 2.30
C GLN A 414 -29.93 15.02 2.56
N PRO A 415 -29.58 15.58 3.74
CA PRO A 415 -29.71 17.01 3.96
C PRO A 415 -28.75 17.78 3.04
N GLN A 416 -29.11 19.02 2.69
CA GLN A 416 -28.28 19.87 1.82
C GLN A 416 -26.85 20.05 2.36
N SER A 417 -26.70 20.16 3.68
CA SER A 417 -25.39 20.24 4.33
C SER A 417 -24.51 19.02 4.01
N ALA A 418 -25.08 17.82 3.95
CA ALA A 418 -24.34 16.61 3.59
C ALA A 418 -23.98 16.59 2.09
N LEU A 419 -24.86 17.06 1.21
CA LEU A 419 -24.56 17.19 -0.23
C LEU A 419 -23.44 18.20 -0.51
N ASP A 420 -23.44 19.32 0.21
CA ASP A 420 -22.40 20.34 0.13
C ASP A 420 -21.06 19.80 0.67
N ALA A 421 -21.09 19.04 1.76
CA ALA A 421 -19.92 18.38 2.32
C ALA A 421 -19.34 17.30 1.38
N ILE A 422 -20.20 16.48 0.75
CA ILE A 422 -19.77 15.51 -0.28
C ILE A 422 -19.09 16.24 -1.44
N SER A 423 -19.69 17.33 -1.93
CA SER A 423 -19.15 18.13 -3.03
C SER A 423 -17.81 18.78 -2.64
N PHE A 424 -17.70 19.31 -1.43
CA PHE A 424 -16.46 19.89 -0.90
C PHE A 424 -15.34 18.85 -0.80
N CYS A 425 -15.62 17.70 -0.18
CA CYS A 425 -14.67 16.62 -0.01
C CYS A 425 -14.20 16.02 -1.34
N PHE A 426 -15.09 15.96 -2.34
CA PHE A 426 -14.75 15.44 -3.65
C PHE A 426 -13.92 16.42 -4.49
N ILE A 427 -14.28 17.70 -4.48
CA ILE A 427 -13.74 18.71 -5.41
C ILE A 427 -12.63 19.52 -4.75
N TRP A 428 -12.95 20.21 -3.66
CA TRP A 428 -12.10 21.26 -3.11
C TRP A 428 -11.02 20.73 -2.19
N LEU A 429 -11.31 19.68 -1.41
CA LEU A 429 -10.35 19.09 -0.49
C LEU A 429 -9.08 18.58 -1.22
N PRO A 430 -9.17 17.82 -2.34
CA PRO A 430 -7.99 17.47 -3.13
C PRO A 430 -7.23 18.67 -3.71
N VAL A 431 -7.94 19.72 -4.15
CA VAL A 431 -7.32 20.94 -4.71
C VAL A 431 -6.49 21.66 -3.66
N ILE A 432 -7.04 21.87 -2.46
CA ILE A 432 -6.34 22.49 -1.34
C ILE A 432 -5.10 21.68 -0.99
N VAL A 433 -5.23 20.36 -0.92
CA VAL A 433 -4.12 19.45 -0.64
C VAL A 433 -3.04 19.54 -1.72
N TYR A 434 -3.37 19.56 -3.00
CA TYR A 434 -2.38 19.70 -4.07
C TYR A 434 -1.62 21.03 -4.01
N ILE A 435 -2.30 22.12 -3.64
CA ILE A 435 -1.65 23.43 -3.41
C ILE A 435 -0.64 23.33 -2.26
N ILE A 436 -1.04 22.74 -1.13
CA ILE A 436 -0.17 22.55 0.04
C ILE A 436 1.07 21.71 -0.35
N VAL A 437 0.87 20.60 -1.05
CA VAL A 437 1.98 19.75 -1.53
C VAL A 437 2.89 20.53 -2.47
N GLY A 438 2.33 21.30 -3.41
CA GLY A 438 3.12 22.14 -4.31
C GLY A 438 3.99 23.15 -3.57
N VAL A 439 3.46 23.81 -2.54
CA VAL A 439 4.19 24.76 -1.69
C VAL A 439 5.31 24.05 -0.92
N ILE A 440 5.05 22.87 -0.35
CA ILE A 440 6.06 22.07 0.36
C ILE A 440 7.20 21.68 -0.61
N MET A 441 6.87 21.27 -1.83
CA MET A 441 7.84 20.87 -2.85
C MET A 441 8.72 22.04 -3.32
N CYS A 442 8.26 23.29 -3.24
CA CYS A 442 9.12 24.45 -3.51
C CYS A 442 10.35 24.51 -2.59
N PHE A 443 10.26 24.01 -1.35
CA PHE A 443 11.41 23.92 -0.44
C PHE A 443 12.39 22.80 -0.85
N TYR A 444 11.89 21.70 -1.45
CA TYR A 444 12.73 20.64 -2.00
C TYR A 444 13.57 21.13 -3.19
N ARG A 445 13.12 22.14 -3.94
CA ARG A 445 13.90 22.75 -5.03
C ARG A 445 15.29 23.24 -4.60
N LYS A 446 15.47 23.57 -3.31
CA LYS A 446 16.78 23.91 -2.75
C LYS A 446 17.73 22.71 -2.77
N TYR A 447 17.23 21.50 -2.57
CA TYR A 447 17.99 20.26 -2.62
C TYR A 447 18.44 19.92 -4.05
N GLU A 448 17.53 19.96 -5.02
CA GLU A 448 17.86 19.66 -6.43
C GLU A 448 19.00 20.52 -6.99
N LYS A 449 19.13 21.77 -6.53
CA LYS A 449 20.25 22.63 -6.93
C LYS A 449 21.60 22.14 -6.41
N MET A 450 21.62 21.42 -5.30
CA MET A 450 22.83 20.85 -4.68
C MET A 450 23.12 19.43 -5.18
N GLU A 451 22.12 18.74 -5.74
CA GLU A 451 22.21 17.34 -6.17
C GLU A 451 23.43 17.04 -7.07
N PRO A 452 23.78 17.85 -8.08
CA PRO A 452 24.95 17.55 -8.93
C PRO A 452 26.27 17.57 -8.17
N MET A 453 26.41 18.49 -7.21
CA MET A 453 27.60 18.62 -6.36
C MET A 453 27.73 17.41 -5.44
N ILE A 454 26.62 17.01 -4.80
CA ILE A 454 26.58 15.86 -3.89
C ILE A 454 26.95 14.57 -4.62
N LYS A 455 26.41 14.35 -5.82
CA LYS A 455 26.71 13.17 -6.64
C LYS A 455 28.19 13.13 -7.07
N ALA A 456 28.77 14.28 -7.41
CA ALA A 456 30.19 14.37 -7.76
C ALA A 456 31.08 14.04 -6.55
N GLU A 457 30.80 14.60 -5.38
CA GLU A 457 31.57 14.34 -4.16
C GLU A 457 31.46 12.88 -3.68
N LEU A 458 30.27 12.27 -3.77
CA LEU A 458 30.10 10.85 -3.45
C LEU A 458 30.89 9.95 -4.41
N ALA A 459 30.83 10.23 -5.71
CA ALA A 459 31.61 9.48 -6.69
C ALA A 459 33.12 9.55 -6.40
N GLU A 460 33.62 10.72 -5.98
CA GLU A 460 35.02 10.88 -5.57
C GLU A 460 35.34 10.07 -4.30
N ARG A 461 34.46 10.08 -3.29
CA ARG A 461 34.63 9.29 -2.06
C ARG A 461 34.63 7.79 -2.34
N HIS A 462 33.72 7.31 -3.18
CA HIS A 462 33.65 5.90 -3.58
C HIS A 462 34.89 5.49 -4.37
N ALA A 463 35.36 6.34 -5.30
CA ALA A 463 36.59 6.09 -6.05
C ALA A 463 37.83 6.00 -5.15
N LYS A 464 37.94 6.89 -4.15
CA LYS A 464 39.02 6.86 -3.14
C LYS A 464 38.97 5.58 -2.30
N ALA A 465 37.80 5.21 -1.79
CA ALA A 465 37.63 4.00 -0.99
C ALA A 465 37.95 2.71 -1.79
N LEU A 466 37.58 2.66 -3.07
CA LEU A 466 37.93 1.56 -3.98
C LEU A 466 39.44 1.48 -4.25
N ALA A 467 40.11 2.62 -4.42
CA ALA A 467 41.55 2.67 -4.61
C ALA A 467 42.31 2.22 -3.35
N GLU A 468 41.86 2.61 -2.16
CA GLU A 468 42.44 2.19 -0.87
C GLU A 468 42.20 0.69 -0.58
N ALA A 469 41.03 0.16 -0.94
CA ALA A 469 40.73 -1.27 -0.81
C ALA A 469 41.55 -2.14 -1.77
N GLY A 470 41.78 -1.67 -3.00
CA GLY A 470 42.59 -2.36 -4.01
C GLY A 470 44.11 -2.28 -3.77
N GLN A 471 44.58 -1.37 -2.91
CA GLN A 471 45.98 -1.31 -2.46
C GLN A 471 46.27 -2.22 -1.25
N ASN A 472 45.23 -2.65 -0.53
CA ASN A 472 45.33 -3.52 0.64
C ASN A 472 45.01 -5.00 0.33
N ALA A 473 44.75 -5.33 -0.94
CA ALA A 473 44.56 -6.68 -1.46
C ALA A 473 45.76 -7.07 -2.33
#